data_AF-A0A813X913-F1
#
_entry.id   AF-A0A813X913-F1
#
_cell.length_a   1.000
_cell.length_b   1.000
_cell.length_c   1.000
_cell.angle_alpha   90.00
_cell.angle_beta   90.00
_cell.angle_gamma   90.00
#
_symmetry.space_group_name_H-M   'P 1'
#
loop_
_entity.id
_entity.type
_entity.pdbx_description
1 polymer ?
#
loop_
_entity_poly.entity_id
_entity_poly.type
_entity_poly.pdbx_seq_one_letter_code
_entity_poly.pdbx_strand_id
1 'polypeptide(L)'
;MVAITRATLARQLQSSNTNTTKACTIGKRVTKQKKRTSKQQRTGLSSSNARAINSNDTTISAPSQAYNDVVGKSNITDALAYDCHWNPVGREYDLGRDGAFMGFSILIAQFYGDCQFTDAAMQKPIDELKMKGFQVKHVKTEDECVKELASNQYQVAWIISDSNIKNPNMIPSLTNFHSNGGAIFLFADDSPWVRHASDFLQTKFGITVEGNYGGGNNMTYEENGHREKGHFGQHEIFTGIKHLFEGITICHPVYSTSASRTVFVPIATASDGNTSIAVYDPPSNSTANEGRICLDCGFTKLYINWDSAGTARYIVNVSCWLLRIENRFT
;
A
#
# COMPACT_ATOMS: atom_id res chain seq x y z
N MET A 1 -29.04 -17.64 -14.37
CA MET A 1 -27.65 -17.17 -14.43
C MET A 1 -26.82 -17.98 -13.45
N VAL A 2 -25.84 -18.74 -13.92
CA VAL A 2 -25.04 -19.65 -13.10
C VAL A 2 -24.01 -18.81 -12.34
N ALA A 3 -24.10 -18.77 -11.01
CA ALA A 3 -23.10 -18.16 -10.15
C ALA A 3 -21.82 -19.00 -10.20
N ILE A 4 -20.89 -18.63 -11.07
CA ILE A 4 -19.52 -19.15 -11.05
C ILE A 4 -18.88 -18.60 -9.77
N THR A 5 -18.46 -19.48 -8.86
CA THR A 5 -17.83 -19.08 -7.60
C THR A 5 -16.50 -18.36 -7.87
N ARG A 6 -16.14 -17.36 -7.05
CA ARG A 6 -14.87 -16.60 -7.17
C ARG A 6 -13.62 -17.49 -7.22
N ALA A 7 -13.65 -18.59 -6.47
CA ALA A 7 -12.61 -19.62 -6.52
C ALA A 7 -12.48 -20.25 -7.92
N THR A 8 -13.57 -20.33 -8.69
CA THR A 8 -13.58 -20.82 -10.07
C THR A 8 -13.05 -19.75 -11.05
N LEU A 9 -13.38 -18.47 -10.87
CA LEU A 9 -12.82 -17.39 -11.69
C LEU A 9 -11.31 -17.21 -11.44
N ALA A 10 -10.89 -17.23 -10.17
CA ALA A 10 -9.49 -17.20 -9.77
C ALA A 10 -8.71 -18.42 -10.28
N ARG A 11 -9.29 -19.64 -10.22
CA ARG A 11 -8.68 -20.84 -10.82
C ARG A 11 -8.61 -20.76 -12.33
N GLN A 12 -9.62 -20.20 -13.00
CA GLN A 12 -9.59 -20.02 -14.46
C GLN A 12 -8.47 -19.05 -14.87
N LEU A 13 -8.31 -17.93 -14.16
CA LEU A 13 -7.24 -16.96 -14.41
C LEU A 13 -5.84 -17.51 -14.03
N GLN A 14 -5.73 -18.28 -12.94
CA GLN A 14 -4.50 -19.01 -12.61
C GLN A 14 -4.17 -20.08 -13.66
N SER A 15 -5.17 -20.80 -14.19
CA SER A 15 -4.97 -21.83 -15.21
C SER A 15 -4.54 -21.26 -16.57
N SER A 16 -5.02 -20.06 -16.93
CA SER A 16 -4.51 -19.33 -18.09
C SER A 16 -3.08 -18.81 -17.86
N ASN A 17 -2.69 -18.50 -16.62
CA ASN A 17 -1.33 -18.11 -16.27
C ASN A 17 -0.35 -19.30 -16.10
N THR A 18 -0.84 -20.51 -15.85
CA THR A 18 0.03 -21.70 -15.84
C THR A 18 0.55 -22.10 -17.21
N ASN A 19 -0.06 -21.64 -18.32
CA ASN A 19 0.51 -21.79 -19.66
C ASN A 19 1.56 -20.73 -20.01
N THR A 20 1.77 -19.74 -19.13
CA THR A 20 2.77 -18.66 -19.26
C THR A 20 3.86 -18.70 -18.20
N THR A 21 3.94 -19.75 -17.37
CA THR A 21 5.13 -20.04 -16.54
C THR A 21 6.26 -20.61 -17.40
N LYS A 22 6.69 -19.86 -18.41
CA LYS A 22 8.08 -19.94 -18.86
C LYS A 22 8.93 -19.29 -17.78
N ALA A 23 9.93 -20.02 -17.30
CA ALA A 23 10.90 -19.57 -16.30
C ALA A 23 11.27 -18.09 -16.49
N CYS A 24 10.90 -17.27 -15.51
CA CYS A 24 11.11 -15.83 -15.51
C CYS A 24 12.62 -15.55 -15.45
N THR A 25 13.17 -15.02 -16.54
CA THR A 25 14.59 -14.68 -16.64
C THR A 25 14.75 -13.17 -16.45
N ILE A 26 15.50 -12.77 -15.42
CA ILE A 26 15.85 -11.37 -15.15
C ILE A 26 16.52 -10.76 -16.39
N GLY A 27 15.91 -9.72 -16.96
CA GLY A 27 16.51 -8.94 -18.04
C GLY A 27 17.65 -8.07 -17.53
N LYS A 28 18.88 -8.61 -17.51
CA LYS A 28 20.07 -7.80 -17.22
C LYS A 28 20.48 -6.99 -18.45
N ARG A 29 20.54 -5.66 -18.34
CA ARG A 29 21.18 -4.81 -19.34
C ARG A 29 22.70 -4.95 -19.20
N VAL A 30 23.34 -5.61 -20.18
CA VAL A 30 24.81 -5.72 -20.23
C VAL A 30 25.40 -4.40 -20.72
N THR A 31 25.86 -3.56 -19.80
CA THR A 31 26.75 -2.44 -20.12
C THR A 31 28.20 -2.93 -20.19
N LYS A 32 28.78 -2.89 -21.40
CA LYS A 32 30.22 -3.14 -21.62
C LYS A 32 31.04 -2.06 -20.92
N GLN A 33 31.54 -2.35 -19.72
CA GLN A 33 32.58 -1.54 -19.09
C GLN A 33 33.98 -2.08 -19.41
N LYS A 34 34.81 -1.16 -19.91
CA LYS A 34 36.17 -1.34 -20.41
C LYS A 34 37.11 -1.55 -19.21
N LYS A 35 37.75 -2.72 -19.18
CA LYS A 35 38.78 -3.12 -18.20
C LYS A 35 39.92 -2.09 -18.19
N ARG A 36 40.16 -1.44 -17.04
CA ARG A 36 41.41 -0.77 -16.72
C ARG A 36 41.90 -1.30 -15.37
N THR A 37 43.00 -2.02 -15.42
CA THR A 37 43.76 -2.53 -14.28
C THR A 37 44.68 -1.46 -13.72
N SER A 38 44.69 -1.26 -12.40
CA SER A 38 45.85 -0.76 -11.67
C SER A 38 46.03 -1.54 -10.36
N LYS A 39 47.30 -1.90 -10.12
CA LYS A 39 47.86 -2.60 -8.96
C LYS A 39 48.23 -1.61 -7.86
N GLN A 40 48.54 -2.18 -6.68
CA GLN A 40 49.27 -1.64 -5.50
C GLN A 40 48.36 -0.99 -4.43
N GLN A 41 48.56 -1.19 -3.13
CA GLN A 41 49.65 -1.83 -2.37
C GLN A 41 49.13 -2.22 -0.97
N ARG A 42 49.72 -3.26 -0.39
CA ARG A 42 49.55 -3.69 1.01
C ARG A 42 50.35 -2.79 1.95
N THR A 43 49.76 -2.40 3.08
CA THR A 43 50.44 -2.20 4.37
C THR A 43 49.46 -2.59 5.49
N GLY A 44 49.92 -3.41 6.45
CA GLY A 44 49.14 -3.89 7.59
C GLY A 44 49.45 -3.16 8.91
N LEU A 45 48.99 -3.79 10.01
CA LEU A 45 48.97 -3.42 11.44
C LEU A 45 47.80 -2.52 11.88
N SER A 46 47.17 -2.67 13.06
CA SER A 46 47.07 -3.76 14.05
C SER A 46 45.90 -3.45 15.01
N SER A 47 45.27 -4.51 15.52
CA SER A 47 44.64 -4.71 16.84
C SER A 47 43.79 -3.64 17.55
N SER A 48 42.63 -4.14 17.99
CA SER A 48 41.91 -3.89 19.26
C SER A 48 41.26 -2.53 19.52
N ASN A 49 39.93 -2.52 19.47
CA ASN A 49 39.10 -2.25 20.65
C ASN A 49 37.62 -2.60 20.35
N ALA A 50 37.18 -3.74 20.88
CA ALA A 50 35.77 -4.07 20.98
C ALA A 50 35.18 -3.25 22.14
N ARG A 51 34.37 -2.24 21.82
CA ARG A 51 33.53 -1.54 22.79
C ARG A 51 32.09 -1.98 22.58
N ALA A 52 31.51 -2.49 23.66
CA ALA A 52 30.12 -2.91 23.77
C ALA A 52 29.17 -1.81 23.27
N ILE A 53 28.27 -2.19 22.35
CA ILE A 53 27.17 -1.34 21.92
C ILE A 53 26.06 -1.54 22.95
N ASN A 54 25.84 -0.53 23.79
CA ASN A 54 24.65 -0.43 24.63
C ASN A 54 23.45 -0.15 23.72
N SER A 55 22.52 -1.10 23.66
CA SER A 55 21.20 -0.95 23.06
C SER A 55 20.35 -0.06 23.97
N ASN A 56 20.17 1.22 23.62
CA ASN A 56 19.05 2.09 24.05
C ASN A 56 19.15 3.49 23.42
N ASP A 57 19.41 3.56 22.11
CA ASP A 57 19.29 4.81 21.36
C ASP A 57 18.29 4.61 20.22
N THR A 58 17.01 4.73 20.53
CA THR A 58 15.94 4.77 19.53
C THR A 58 15.80 6.21 19.05
N THR A 59 16.85 6.72 18.40
CA THR A 59 16.80 8.01 17.70
C THR A 59 15.94 7.82 16.45
N ILE A 60 14.68 8.26 16.52
CA ILE A 60 13.76 8.22 15.38
C ILE A 60 14.34 9.13 14.28
N SER A 61 14.53 8.60 13.07
CA SER A 61 15.27 9.25 11.98
C SER A 61 14.51 10.45 11.40
N ALA A 62 15.14 11.61 11.25
CA ALA A 62 14.52 12.83 10.69
C ALA A 62 13.80 12.57 9.34
N PRO A 63 12.81 13.39 8.92
CA PRO A 63 11.98 13.12 7.73
C PRO A 63 12.76 12.82 6.45
N SER A 64 13.86 13.54 6.21
CA SER A 64 14.73 13.34 5.04
C SER A 64 15.51 12.02 5.07
N GLN A 65 15.58 11.36 6.22
CA GLN A 65 16.19 10.04 6.39
C GLN A 65 15.16 8.92 6.28
N ALA A 66 13.85 9.22 6.33
CA ALA A 66 12.81 8.19 6.30
C ALA A 66 12.46 7.71 4.89
N TYR A 67 12.62 8.56 3.87
CA TYR A 67 12.31 8.22 2.48
C TYR A 67 13.56 8.00 1.63
N ASN A 68 13.48 7.13 0.62
CA ASN A 68 14.53 6.96 -0.37
C ASN A 68 14.62 8.19 -1.29
N ASP A 69 15.76 8.36 -1.97
CA ASP A 69 16.05 9.50 -2.86
C ASP A 69 15.19 9.52 -4.14
N VAL A 70 14.38 8.46 -4.34
CA VAL A 70 13.46 8.30 -5.45
C VAL A 70 12.03 8.72 -5.11
N VAL A 71 11.77 9.29 -3.93
CA VAL A 71 10.45 9.76 -3.50
C VAL A 71 9.70 10.49 -4.63
N GLY A 72 8.48 10.05 -4.88
CA GLY A 72 7.61 10.58 -5.93
C GLY A 72 8.04 10.21 -7.35
N LYS A 73 9.01 9.33 -7.59
CA LYS A 73 9.40 8.93 -8.96
C LYS A 73 8.83 7.55 -9.28
N SER A 74 7.74 7.51 -10.03
CA SER A 74 7.14 6.26 -10.51
C SER A 74 7.97 5.61 -11.63
N ASN A 75 8.39 6.41 -12.62
CA ASN A 75 9.17 5.94 -13.77
C ASN A 75 10.69 6.12 -13.54
N ILE A 76 11.32 5.12 -12.94
CA ILE A 76 12.77 5.07 -12.70
C ILE A 76 13.43 4.37 -13.89
N THR A 77 14.29 5.06 -14.64
CA THR A 77 14.87 4.55 -15.90
C THR A 77 16.33 4.11 -15.79
N ASP A 78 16.98 4.47 -14.69
CA ASP A 78 18.38 4.20 -14.37
C ASP A 78 18.55 3.02 -13.39
N ALA A 79 17.49 2.27 -13.10
CA ALA A 79 17.57 1.10 -12.24
C ALA A 79 18.46 0.00 -12.82
N LEU A 80 19.15 -0.73 -11.94
CA LEU A 80 20.08 -1.79 -12.33
C LEU A 80 19.37 -3.01 -12.95
N ALA A 81 18.13 -3.27 -12.55
CA ALA A 81 17.29 -4.36 -13.02
C ALA A 81 15.81 -4.00 -12.92
N TYR A 82 15.01 -4.69 -13.74
CA TYR A 82 13.55 -4.58 -13.74
C TYR A 82 12.92 -5.97 -13.64
N ASP A 83 11.74 -6.05 -13.03
CA ASP A 83 10.92 -7.26 -13.00
C ASP A 83 10.25 -7.50 -14.38
N CYS A 84 9.46 -8.58 -14.49
CA CYS A 84 8.71 -8.90 -15.71
C CYS A 84 7.60 -7.88 -16.05
N HIS A 85 7.30 -6.97 -15.13
CA HIS A 85 6.34 -5.90 -15.27
C HIS A 85 7.03 -4.53 -15.43
N TRP A 86 8.33 -4.49 -15.71
CA TRP A 86 9.10 -3.24 -15.89
C TRP A 86 9.10 -2.31 -14.67
N ASN A 87 8.86 -2.83 -13.47
CA ASN A 87 9.14 -2.11 -12.24
C ASN A 87 10.60 -2.31 -11.83
N PRO A 88 11.29 -1.30 -11.30
CA PRO A 88 12.66 -1.43 -10.83
C PRO A 88 12.74 -2.46 -9.68
N VAL A 89 13.76 -3.31 -9.68
CA VAL A 89 13.99 -4.34 -8.63
C VAL A 89 14.87 -3.78 -7.53
N GLY A 90 14.43 -3.91 -6.27
CA GLY A 90 15.17 -3.45 -5.10
C GLY A 90 14.36 -2.53 -4.19
N ARG A 91 14.65 -2.51 -2.89
CA ARG A 91 13.92 -1.70 -1.89
C ARG A 91 14.40 -0.26 -1.81
N GLU A 92 15.56 0.04 -2.39
CA GLU A 92 16.04 1.40 -2.63
C GLU A 92 15.11 2.21 -3.55
N TYR A 93 14.21 1.51 -4.25
CA TYR A 93 13.20 2.09 -5.13
C TYR A 93 11.81 2.22 -4.48
N ASP A 94 11.65 1.80 -3.22
CA ASP A 94 10.42 2.03 -2.46
C ASP A 94 10.35 3.50 -2.00
N LEU A 95 9.19 3.96 -1.52
CA LEU A 95 9.06 5.26 -0.87
C LEU A 95 9.88 5.31 0.43
N GLY A 96 9.63 4.37 1.34
CA GLY A 96 10.25 4.33 2.66
C GLY A 96 11.54 3.51 2.71
N ARG A 97 12.53 3.99 3.48
CA ARG A 97 13.75 3.23 3.78
C ARG A 97 13.45 2.11 4.77
N ASP A 98 14.20 1.02 4.67
CA ASP A 98 14.14 -0.07 5.65
C ASP A 98 14.55 0.44 7.04
N GLY A 99 13.84 0.01 8.08
CA GLY A 99 14.06 0.42 9.47
C GLY A 99 13.69 1.88 9.83
N ALA A 100 13.35 2.74 8.88
CA ALA A 100 13.06 4.16 9.15
C ALA A 100 11.81 4.41 10.01
N PHE A 101 10.91 3.43 10.09
CA PHE A 101 9.61 3.55 10.74
C PHE A 101 9.57 2.85 12.11
N MET A 102 10.74 2.58 12.70
CA MET A 102 10.84 2.08 14.07
C MET A 102 10.13 3.00 15.07
N GLY A 103 9.35 2.39 15.96
CA GLY A 103 8.56 3.10 16.97
C GLY A 103 7.12 3.41 16.55
N PHE A 104 6.77 3.24 15.28
CA PHE A 104 5.40 3.42 14.79
C PHE A 104 4.67 2.08 14.66
N SER A 105 3.36 2.11 14.90
CA SER A 105 2.51 0.91 14.90
C SER A 105 1.37 0.99 13.90
N ILE A 106 1.14 -0.12 13.21
CA ILE A 106 0.04 -0.33 12.26
C ILE A 106 -0.90 -1.39 12.82
N LEU A 107 -2.19 -1.06 12.89
CA LEU A 107 -3.27 -2.01 13.12
C LEU A 107 -3.80 -2.47 11.76
N ILE A 108 -3.81 -3.77 11.50
CA ILE A 108 -4.46 -4.36 10.33
C ILE A 108 -5.71 -5.10 10.79
N ALA A 109 -6.87 -4.67 10.32
CA ALA A 109 -8.14 -5.32 10.58
C ALA A 109 -8.65 -5.99 9.29
N GLN A 110 -8.58 -7.33 9.28
CA GLN A 110 -9.05 -8.16 8.16
C GLN A 110 -10.42 -8.76 8.48
N PHE A 111 -11.50 -8.07 8.08
CA PHE A 111 -12.85 -8.57 8.33
C PHE A 111 -13.32 -9.54 7.25
N TYR A 112 -12.91 -9.31 6.00
CA TYR A 112 -13.15 -10.25 4.92
C TYR A 112 -12.30 -11.51 5.06
N GLY A 113 -12.95 -12.66 4.96
CA GLY A 113 -12.30 -13.96 4.90
C GLY A 113 -12.76 -14.77 3.70
N ASP A 114 -11.81 -15.34 2.97
CA ASP A 114 -12.06 -16.43 2.03
C ASP A 114 -11.02 -17.56 2.21
N CYS A 115 -11.17 -18.66 1.47
CA CYS A 115 -10.28 -19.82 1.60
C CYS A 115 -8.83 -19.59 1.13
N GLN A 116 -8.57 -18.53 0.35
CA GLN A 116 -7.26 -18.07 -0.12
C GLN A 116 -6.74 -16.89 0.71
N PHE A 117 -7.61 -16.06 1.28
CA PHE A 117 -7.25 -14.91 2.11
C PHE A 117 -7.02 -15.30 3.57
N THR A 118 -5.99 -16.13 3.75
CA THR A 118 -5.61 -16.73 5.04
C THR A 118 -4.60 -15.87 5.81
N ASP A 119 -4.32 -16.24 7.07
CA ASP A 119 -3.22 -15.63 7.83
C ASP A 119 -1.87 -15.74 7.12
N ALA A 120 -1.65 -16.86 6.43
CA ALA A 120 -0.44 -17.06 5.65
C ALA A 120 -0.34 -16.07 4.47
N ALA A 121 -1.48 -15.72 3.85
CA ALA A 121 -1.50 -14.69 2.81
C ALA A 121 -1.16 -13.31 3.39
N MET A 122 -1.72 -12.98 4.55
CA MET A 122 -1.43 -11.73 5.26
C MET A 122 -0.01 -11.65 5.84
N GLN A 123 0.70 -12.77 5.99
CA GLN A 123 2.07 -12.75 6.50
C GLN A 123 3.01 -11.97 5.58
N LYS A 124 2.81 -12.02 4.25
CA LYS A 124 3.62 -11.28 3.28
C LYS A 124 3.58 -9.76 3.48
N PRO A 125 2.41 -9.08 3.47
CA PRO A 125 2.34 -7.64 3.77
C PRO A 125 2.86 -7.31 5.17
N ILE A 126 2.58 -8.14 6.17
CA ILE A 126 3.06 -7.93 7.54
C ILE A 126 4.59 -7.92 7.59
N ASP A 127 5.25 -8.86 6.92
CA ASP A 127 6.71 -8.95 6.91
C ASP A 127 7.35 -7.77 6.17
N GLU A 128 6.80 -7.36 5.03
CA GLU A 128 7.30 -6.18 4.30
C GLU A 128 7.18 -4.88 5.12
N LEU A 129 6.08 -4.71 5.87
CA LEU A 129 5.93 -3.58 6.80
C LEU A 129 6.95 -3.63 7.95
N LYS A 130 7.21 -4.80 8.50
CA LYS A 130 8.23 -4.99 9.55
C LYS A 130 9.64 -4.67 9.03
N MET A 131 9.94 -4.96 7.76
CA MET A 131 11.20 -4.55 7.14
C MET A 131 11.38 -3.03 7.13
N LYS A 132 10.30 -2.26 7.00
CA LYS A 132 10.34 -0.79 7.15
C LYS A 132 10.46 -0.33 8.61
N GLY A 133 10.31 -1.21 9.58
CA GLY A 133 10.46 -0.93 11.01
C GLY A 133 9.13 -0.81 11.76
N PHE A 134 7.99 -0.95 11.09
CA PHE A 134 6.68 -0.87 11.74
C PHE A 134 6.47 -2.06 12.70
N GLN A 135 5.84 -1.76 13.83
CA GLN A 135 5.17 -2.77 14.64
C GLN A 135 3.78 -3.03 14.04
N VAL A 136 3.42 -4.29 13.82
CA VAL A 136 2.17 -4.63 13.14
C VAL A 136 1.35 -5.57 14.01
N LYS A 137 0.09 -5.20 14.27
CA LYS A 137 -0.90 -6.09 14.88
C LYS A 137 -1.99 -6.42 13.87
N HIS A 138 -2.26 -7.70 13.68
CA HIS A 138 -3.32 -8.21 12.81
C HIS A 138 -4.49 -8.71 13.67
N VAL A 139 -5.69 -8.19 13.42
CA VAL A 139 -6.94 -8.58 14.09
C VAL A 139 -8.00 -8.97 13.05
N LYS A 140 -8.95 -9.80 13.45
CA LYS A 140 -9.98 -10.35 12.53
C LYS A 140 -11.42 -10.02 12.93
N THR A 141 -11.61 -9.41 14.09
CA THR A 141 -12.94 -9.08 14.59
C THR A 141 -13.06 -7.57 14.81
N GLU A 142 -14.27 -7.06 14.61
CA GLU A 142 -14.56 -5.65 14.84
C GLU A 142 -14.42 -5.29 16.32
N ASP A 143 -14.75 -6.20 17.24
CA ASP A 143 -14.60 -5.99 18.68
C ASP A 143 -13.13 -5.77 19.07
N GLU A 144 -12.23 -6.60 18.55
CA GLU A 144 -10.79 -6.40 18.73
C GLU A 144 -10.33 -5.10 18.07
N CYS A 145 -10.75 -4.83 16.84
CA CYS A 145 -10.38 -3.60 16.15
C CYS A 145 -10.80 -2.35 16.93
N VAL A 146 -12.05 -2.28 17.38
CA VAL A 146 -12.59 -1.19 18.21
C VAL A 146 -11.77 -1.00 19.48
N LYS A 147 -11.41 -2.08 20.17
CA LYS A 147 -10.56 -2.06 21.36
C LYS A 147 -9.16 -1.51 21.04
N GLU A 148 -8.55 -1.97 19.97
CA GLU A 148 -7.20 -1.57 19.57
C GLU A 148 -7.16 -0.11 19.10
N LEU A 149 -8.14 0.36 18.34
CA LEU A 149 -8.27 1.76 17.92
C LEU A 149 -8.37 2.70 19.14
N ALA A 150 -9.02 2.27 20.22
CA ALA A 150 -9.13 3.06 21.46
C ALA A 150 -7.85 3.07 22.32
N SER A 151 -6.85 2.24 22.01
CA SER A 151 -5.62 2.13 22.81
C SER A 151 -4.64 3.30 22.62
N ASN A 152 -4.83 4.11 21.57
CA ASN A 152 -3.91 5.17 21.14
C ASN A 152 -2.48 4.69 20.80
N GLN A 153 -2.26 3.38 20.61
CA GLN A 153 -0.94 2.84 20.29
C GLN A 153 -0.60 2.92 18.78
N TYR A 154 -1.62 3.00 17.93
CA TYR A 154 -1.48 2.92 16.47
C TYR A 154 -1.52 4.30 15.83
N GLN A 155 -0.73 4.48 14.76
CA GLN A 155 -0.75 5.70 13.95
C GLN A 155 -1.43 5.46 12.60
N VAL A 156 -1.46 4.21 12.14
CA VAL A 156 -2.10 3.80 10.89
C VAL A 156 -3.02 2.61 11.18
N ALA A 157 -4.22 2.63 10.60
CA ALA A 157 -5.15 1.50 10.60
C ALA A 157 -5.47 1.07 9.16
N TRP A 158 -5.26 -0.19 8.83
CA TRP A 158 -5.79 -0.80 7.62
C TRP A 158 -7.13 -1.46 7.91
N ILE A 159 -8.13 -1.17 7.09
CA ILE A 159 -9.48 -1.71 7.22
C ILE A 159 -9.84 -2.45 5.95
N ILE A 160 -9.83 -3.77 6.00
CA ILE A 160 -10.24 -4.63 4.88
C ILE A 160 -11.71 -4.99 5.06
N SER A 161 -12.55 -4.34 4.25
CA SER A 161 -14.00 -4.33 4.37
C SER A 161 -14.62 -5.72 4.19
N ASP A 162 -15.66 -6.02 4.95
CA ASP A 162 -16.55 -7.16 4.71
C ASP A 162 -17.91 -6.67 4.14
N SER A 163 -18.82 -7.62 3.94
CA SER A 163 -20.18 -7.47 3.45
C SER A 163 -21.18 -6.92 4.47
N ASN A 164 -20.79 -6.83 5.74
CA ASN A 164 -21.58 -6.27 6.82
C ASN A 164 -20.70 -5.68 7.92
N ILE A 165 -21.30 -4.82 8.75
CA ILE A 165 -20.74 -4.35 10.01
C ILE A 165 -21.57 -4.99 11.12
N LYS A 166 -20.91 -5.65 12.07
CA LYS A 166 -21.57 -6.41 13.15
C LYS A 166 -21.58 -5.64 14.47
N ASN A 167 -20.51 -4.90 14.74
CA ASN A 167 -20.33 -4.05 15.90
C ASN A 167 -20.72 -2.60 15.52
N PRO A 168 -21.80 -2.04 16.12
CA PRO A 168 -22.26 -0.69 15.80
C PRO A 168 -21.25 0.41 16.17
N ASN A 169 -20.25 0.12 17.02
CA ASN A 169 -19.20 1.06 17.39
C ASN A 169 -18.05 1.11 16.38
N MET A 170 -18.01 0.23 15.37
CA MET A 170 -16.91 0.17 14.41
C MET A 170 -16.69 1.51 13.68
N ILE A 171 -17.74 2.08 13.08
CA ILE A 171 -17.65 3.37 12.35
C ILE A 171 -17.38 4.55 13.30
N PRO A 172 -18.08 4.69 14.46
CA PRO A 172 -17.73 5.70 15.45
C PRO A 172 -16.27 5.63 15.93
N SER A 173 -15.74 4.44 16.23
CA SER A 173 -14.35 4.27 16.68
C SER A 173 -13.35 4.64 15.59
N LEU A 174 -13.60 4.23 14.34
CA LEU A 174 -12.75 4.59 13.20
C LEU A 174 -12.78 6.11 12.92
N THR A 175 -13.96 6.72 13.04
CA THR A 175 -14.15 8.17 12.93
C THR A 175 -13.36 8.91 14.01
N ASN A 176 -13.42 8.45 15.26
CA ASN A 176 -12.66 9.03 16.37
C ASN A 176 -11.16 8.87 16.18
N PHE A 177 -10.70 7.68 15.78
CA PHE A 177 -9.29 7.42 15.46
C PHE A 177 -8.77 8.41 14.41
N HIS A 178 -9.52 8.61 13.32
CA HIS A 178 -9.17 9.56 12.27
C HIS A 178 -9.12 11.01 12.77
N SER A 179 -10.16 11.44 13.49
CA SER A 179 -10.26 12.81 14.03
C SER A 179 -9.17 13.15 15.05
N ASN A 180 -8.50 12.13 15.61
CA ASN A 180 -7.38 12.26 16.53
C ASN A 180 -6.00 12.07 15.86
N GLY A 181 -5.95 12.06 14.53
CA GLY A 181 -4.71 12.08 13.75
C GLY A 181 -4.26 10.70 13.29
N GLY A 182 -5.09 9.67 13.50
CA GLY A 182 -4.89 8.34 12.97
C GLY A 182 -5.11 8.31 11.46
N ALA A 183 -4.16 7.76 10.71
CA ALA A 183 -4.28 7.60 9.28
C ALA A 183 -4.94 6.26 8.92
N ILE A 184 -5.69 6.21 7.83
CA ILE A 184 -6.48 5.01 7.48
C ILE A 184 -6.19 4.55 6.06
N PHE A 185 -5.88 3.27 5.91
CA PHE A 185 -5.90 2.58 4.62
C PHE A 185 -7.20 1.77 4.51
N LEU A 186 -8.14 2.24 3.69
CA LEU A 186 -9.39 1.57 3.41
C LEU A 186 -9.22 0.64 2.21
N PHE A 187 -9.55 -0.62 2.40
CA PHE A 187 -9.65 -1.61 1.35
C PHE A 187 -11.10 -1.98 1.15
N ALA A 188 -11.58 -1.79 -0.07
CA ALA A 188 -12.85 -2.28 -0.55
C ALA A 188 -12.61 -3.18 -1.76
N ASP A 189 -13.63 -3.94 -2.11
CA ASP A 189 -13.69 -4.69 -3.36
C ASP A 189 -15.14 -4.58 -3.87
N ASP A 190 -15.53 -5.33 -4.91
CA ASP A 190 -16.90 -5.31 -5.40
C ASP A 190 -17.98 -5.50 -4.31
N SER A 191 -19.20 -5.03 -4.58
CA SER A 191 -20.31 -5.21 -3.67
C SER A 191 -20.63 -6.70 -3.48
N PRO A 192 -20.85 -7.17 -2.22
CA PRO A 192 -21.09 -6.36 -1.02
C PRO A 192 -19.86 -6.01 -0.17
N TRP A 193 -18.63 -6.36 -0.53
CA TRP A 193 -17.41 -6.25 0.31
C TRP A 193 -16.83 -4.83 0.40
N VAL A 194 -17.73 -3.87 0.64
CA VAL A 194 -17.47 -2.42 0.68
C VAL A 194 -17.85 -1.78 2.01
N ARG A 195 -18.50 -2.50 2.91
CA ARG A 195 -19.34 -1.87 3.95
C ARG A 195 -18.58 -0.96 4.89
N HIS A 196 -17.42 -1.39 5.41
CA HIS A 196 -16.62 -0.57 6.32
C HIS A 196 -16.12 0.71 5.65
N ALA A 197 -15.56 0.60 4.43
CA ALA A 197 -15.10 1.75 3.67
C ALA A 197 -16.26 2.71 3.33
N SER A 198 -17.37 2.18 2.80
CA SER A 198 -18.53 2.96 2.38
C SER A 198 -19.18 3.72 3.54
N ASP A 199 -19.44 3.04 4.67
CA ASP A 199 -20.14 3.67 5.81
C ASP A 199 -19.26 4.71 6.52
N PHE A 200 -17.94 4.46 6.60
CA PHE A 200 -16.98 5.44 7.14
C PHE A 200 -16.86 6.68 6.24
N LEU A 201 -16.65 6.49 4.93
CA LEU A 201 -16.49 7.59 3.98
C LEU A 201 -17.80 8.38 3.82
N GLN A 202 -18.96 7.72 3.93
CA GLN A 202 -20.26 8.39 3.89
C GLN A 202 -20.42 9.31 5.10
N THR A 203 -20.02 8.82 6.28
CA THR A 203 -20.07 9.58 7.54
C THR A 203 -19.14 10.80 7.50
N LYS A 204 -17.93 10.66 6.95
CA LYS A 204 -16.91 11.72 6.95
C LYS A 204 -17.03 12.70 5.79
N PHE A 205 -17.32 12.22 4.59
CA PHE A 205 -17.17 12.99 3.35
C PHE A 205 -18.40 12.94 2.46
N GLY A 206 -19.44 12.18 2.83
CA GLY A 206 -20.58 11.91 1.95
C GLY A 206 -20.18 11.12 0.70
N ILE A 207 -19.25 10.18 0.83
CA ILE A 207 -18.79 9.30 -0.25
C ILE A 207 -19.21 7.88 0.08
N THR A 208 -19.92 7.22 -0.83
CA THR A 208 -20.14 5.77 -0.74
C THR A 208 -19.16 5.03 -1.64
N VAL A 209 -19.05 3.72 -1.45
CA VAL A 209 -18.31 2.82 -2.33
C VAL A 209 -19.26 1.75 -2.86
N GLU A 210 -19.27 1.55 -4.17
CA GLU A 210 -20.13 0.57 -4.85
C GLU A 210 -19.46 0.04 -6.12
N GLY A 211 -20.09 -0.93 -6.78
CA GLY A 211 -19.62 -1.48 -8.05
C GLY A 211 -19.35 -2.98 -8.00
N ASN A 212 -19.36 -3.62 -9.16
CA ASN A 212 -18.94 -5.01 -9.32
C ASN A 212 -18.36 -5.18 -10.72
N TYR A 213 -17.12 -4.73 -10.86
CA TYR A 213 -16.45 -4.67 -12.14
C TYR A 213 -15.31 -5.68 -12.19
N GLY A 214 -15.14 -6.32 -13.34
CA GLY A 214 -14.02 -7.21 -13.60
C GLY A 214 -12.73 -6.40 -13.76
N GLY A 215 -11.72 -6.75 -12.96
CA GLY A 215 -10.35 -6.29 -13.13
C GLY A 215 -9.50 -7.35 -13.81
N GLY A 216 -8.31 -7.58 -13.26
CA GLY A 216 -7.35 -8.56 -13.74
C GLY A 216 -6.27 -7.97 -14.64
N ASN A 217 -6.24 -6.65 -14.84
CA ASN A 217 -5.25 -5.97 -15.65
C ASN A 217 -4.20 -5.23 -14.80
N ASN A 218 -3.15 -4.77 -15.48
CA ASN A 218 -2.19 -3.85 -14.89
C ASN A 218 -2.50 -2.44 -15.36
N MET A 219 -2.59 -1.51 -14.42
CA MET A 219 -2.57 -0.08 -14.69
C MET A 219 -1.14 0.37 -15.01
N THR A 220 -0.99 1.39 -15.84
CA THR A 220 0.31 1.96 -16.22
C THR A 220 0.47 3.38 -15.70
N TYR A 221 1.67 3.73 -15.24
CA TYR A 221 1.98 5.09 -14.83
C TYR A 221 1.98 6.05 -16.02
N GLU A 222 1.29 7.18 -15.85
CA GLU A 222 1.48 8.39 -16.63
C GLU A 222 1.33 9.61 -15.71
N GLU A 223 2.00 10.73 -15.99
CA GLU A 223 2.00 11.92 -15.12
C GLU A 223 0.58 12.34 -14.68
N ASN A 224 -0.36 12.38 -15.63
CA ASN A 224 -1.79 12.67 -15.40
C ASN A 224 -2.70 11.45 -15.62
N GLY A 225 -2.12 10.24 -15.57
CA GLY A 225 -2.80 8.98 -15.89
C GLY A 225 -4.01 8.67 -15.01
N HIS A 226 -4.15 9.32 -13.85
CA HIS A 226 -5.34 9.18 -12.99
C HIS A 226 -6.66 9.54 -13.68
N ARG A 227 -6.62 10.25 -14.82
CA ARG A 227 -7.80 10.61 -15.62
C ARG A 227 -8.09 9.62 -16.75
N GLU A 228 -7.19 8.66 -16.96
CA GLU A 228 -7.21 7.77 -18.11
C GLU A 228 -7.45 6.33 -17.66
N LYS A 229 -8.25 5.62 -18.45
CA LYS A 229 -8.60 4.23 -18.19
C LYS A 229 -7.33 3.36 -18.17
N GLY A 230 -7.18 2.54 -17.12
CA GLY A 230 -6.04 1.64 -16.96
C GLY A 230 -4.73 2.36 -16.62
N HIS A 231 -4.81 3.53 -15.99
CA HIS A 231 -3.63 4.32 -15.66
C HIS A 231 -3.70 4.89 -14.24
N PHE A 232 -2.53 5.21 -13.70
CA PHE A 232 -2.40 5.95 -12.45
C PHE A 232 -1.49 7.15 -12.62
N GLY A 233 -1.77 8.19 -11.83
CA GLY A 233 -1.11 9.48 -11.90
C GLY A 233 0.21 9.54 -11.12
N GLN A 234 0.80 10.73 -11.15
CA GLN A 234 1.88 11.10 -10.26
C GLN A 234 1.40 11.19 -8.80
N HIS A 235 1.95 10.36 -7.91
CA HIS A 235 1.72 10.41 -6.46
C HIS A 235 2.84 9.66 -5.70
N GLU A 236 3.17 10.07 -4.47
CA GLU A 236 4.26 9.48 -3.67
C GLU A 236 4.06 7.98 -3.39
N ILE A 237 2.82 7.55 -3.21
CA ILE A 237 2.50 6.12 -2.99
C ILE A 237 2.88 5.22 -4.17
N PHE A 238 3.04 5.79 -5.37
CA PHE A 238 3.45 5.08 -6.58
C PHE A 238 4.97 5.13 -6.84
N THR A 239 5.75 5.64 -5.88
CA THR A 239 7.22 5.66 -5.97
C THR A 239 7.77 4.28 -6.38
N GLY A 240 8.57 4.26 -7.45
CA GLY A 240 9.17 3.05 -8.01
C GLY A 240 8.18 2.11 -8.68
N ILE A 241 6.98 2.55 -9.06
CA ILE A 241 5.97 1.70 -9.70
C ILE A 241 5.65 2.25 -11.08
N LYS A 242 5.94 1.47 -12.11
CA LYS A 242 5.55 1.76 -13.50
C LYS A 242 4.26 1.04 -13.87
N HIS A 243 4.08 -0.19 -13.39
CA HIS A 243 2.88 -0.97 -13.61
C HIS A 243 2.35 -1.50 -12.28
N LEU A 244 1.04 -1.33 -12.06
CA LEU A 244 0.35 -1.70 -10.83
C LEU A 244 -0.82 -2.64 -11.15
N PHE A 245 -0.86 -3.81 -10.52
CA PHE A 245 -2.01 -4.69 -10.62
C PHE A 245 -3.24 -4.08 -9.90
N GLU A 246 -4.37 -4.02 -10.58
CA GLU A 246 -5.55 -3.28 -10.09
C GLU A 246 -6.44 -4.07 -9.12
N GLY A 247 -6.29 -5.39 -9.06
CA GLY A 247 -7.24 -6.30 -8.42
C GLY A 247 -7.94 -7.19 -9.44
N ILE A 248 -8.59 -8.26 -9.00
CA ILE A 248 -9.39 -9.15 -9.87
C ILE A 248 -10.82 -8.65 -10.01
N THR A 249 -11.36 -8.06 -8.94
CA THR A 249 -12.64 -7.38 -8.89
C THR A 249 -12.43 -5.99 -8.31
N ILE A 250 -13.29 -5.06 -8.72
CA ILE A 250 -13.11 -3.64 -8.47
C ILE A 250 -14.46 -3.00 -8.15
N CYS A 251 -14.46 -2.13 -7.14
CA CYS A 251 -15.51 -1.14 -6.86
C CYS A 251 -15.01 0.28 -7.19
N HIS A 252 -15.77 1.32 -6.88
CA HIS A 252 -15.33 2.70 -7.02
C HIS A 252 -16.05 3.62 -6.03
N PRO A 253 -15.43 4.76 -5.67
CA PRO A 253 -16.10 5.78 -4.88
C PRO A 253 -17.23 6.45 -5.69
N VAL A 254 -18.31 6.78 -4.99
CA VAL A 254 -19.43 7.56 -5.51
C VAL A 254 -19.61 8.79 -4.63
N TYR A 255 -19.49 9.95 -5.29
CA TYR A 255 -19.45 11.26 -4.66
C TYR A 255 -20.86 11.85 -4.61
N SER A 256 -21.43 12.01 -3.42
CA SER A 256 -22.77 12.61 -3.28
C SER A 256 -22.79 14.12 -3.55
N THR A 257 -21.64 14.79 -3.45
CA THR A 257 -21.52 16.25 -3.64
C THR A 257 -20.25 16.63 -4.39
N SER A 258 -20.24 17.79 -5.07
CA SER A 258 -19.02 18.32 -5.69
C SER A 258 -17.90 18.57 -4.67
N ALA A 259 -18.24 18.97 -3.45
CA ALA A 259 -17.28 19.18 -2.36
C ALA A 259 -16.55 17.88 -1.99
N SER A 260 -17.28 16.76 -1.91
CA SER A 260 -16.68 15.45 -1.62
C SER A 260 -15.61 15.05 -2.66
N ARG A 261 -15.83 15.40 -3.93
CA ARG A 261 -14.88 15.14 -5.03
C ARG A 261 -13.62 15.98 -4.96
N THR A 262 -13.70 17.16 -4.35
CA THR A 262 -12.52 18.04 -4.20
C THR A 262 -11.66 17.68 -2.99
N VAL A 263 -12.23 16.99 -1.99
CA VAL A 263 -11.52 16.62 -0.75
C VAL A 263 -10.87 15.25 -0.88
N PHE A 264 -11.55 14.30 -1.51
CA PHE A 264 -11.05 12.95 -1.72
C PHE A 264 -10.68 12.76 -3.19
N VAL A 265 -9.38 12.76 -3.48
CA VAL A 265 -8.83 12.97 -4.82
C VAL A 265 -8.51 11.63 -5.49
N PRO A 266 -9.10 11.34 -6.67
CA PRO A 266 -8.70 10.20 -7.50
C PRO A 266 -7.24 10.31 -7.97
N ILE A 267 -6.48 9.23 -7.81
CA ILE A 267 -5.09 9.14 -8.26
C ILE A 267 -4.81 7.89 -9.13
N ALA A 268 -5.80 7.01 -9.30
CA ALA A 268 -5.76 5.94 -10.28
C ALA A 268 -7.16 5.64 -10.85
N THR A 269 -7.20 5.24 -12.11
CA THR A 269 -8.41 4.80 -12.82
C THR A 269 -8.16 3.41 -13.40
N ALA A 270 -8.99 2.45 -12.99
CA ALA A 270 -8.88 1.06 -13.40
C ALA A 270 -9.21 0.83 -14.89
N SER A 271 -8.95 -0.39 -15.33
CA SER A 271 -9.23 -0.88 -16.68
C SER A 271 -10.71 -1.04 -17.01
N ASP A 272 -11.63 -0.75 -16.09
CA ASP A 272 -13.06 -0.58 -16.35
C ASP A 272 -13.42 0.87 -16.69
N GLY A 273 -12.54 1.83 -16.34
CA GLY A 273 -12.72 3.27 -16.52
C GLY A 273 -13.17 4.01 -15.25
N ASN A 274 -13.31 3.31 -14.12
CA ASN A 274 -13.69 3.92 -12.84
C ASN A 274 -12.48 4.20 -11.95
N THR A 275 -12.63 5.13 -11.02
CA THR A 275 -11.61 5.42 -10.00
C THR A 275 -11.35 4.18 -9.15
N SER A 276 -10.10 3.74 -9.10
CA SER A 276 -9.69 2.56 -8.33
C SER A 276 -8.89 2.90 -7.07
N ILE A 277 -8.21 4.04 -7.06
CA ILE A 277 -7.47 4.54 -5.89
C ILE A 277 -7.73 6.03 -5.74
N ALA A 278 -8.09 6.43 -4.52
CA ALA A 278 -8.28 7.82 -4.16
C ALA A 278 -7.72 8.11 -2.76
N VAL A 279 -7.33 9.35 -2.52
CA VAL A 279 -6.66 9.76 -1.28
C VAL A 279 -7.25 11.03 -0.69
N TYR A 280 -7.11 11.16 0.61
CA TYR A 280 -7.30 12.41 1.33
C TYR A 280 -6.02 12.74 2.08
N ASP A 281 -5.48 13.93 1.82
CA ASP A 281 -4.36 14.51 2.55
C ASP A 281 -4.83 15.81 3.21
N PRO A 282 -4.98 15.84 4.55
CA PRO A 282 -5.43 17.05 5.25
C PRO A 282 -4.52 18.24 4.96
N PRO A 283 -5.06 19.42 4.60
CA PRO A 283 -4.28 20.63 4.37
C PRO A 283 -3.35 20.94 5.55
N SER A 284 -2.14 21.41 5.29
CA SER A 284 -1.15 21.73 6.33
C SER A 284 -1.59 22.84 7.28
N ASN A 285 -2.53 23.69 6.86
CA ASN A 285 -3.15 24.75 7.65
C ASN A 285 -4.49 24.34 8.29
N SER A 286 -4.88 23.08 8.20
CA SER A 286 -6.08 22.58 8.85
C SER A 286 -5.91 22.65 10.37
N THR A 287 -6.92 23.18 11.06
CA THR A 287 -7.01 23.10 12.53
C THR A 287 -7.50 21.74 13.00
N ALA A 288 -8.04 20.92 12.10
CA ALA A 288 -8.44 19.55 12.39
C ALA A 288 -7.20 18.66 12.42
N ASN A 289 -7.03 17.92 13.51
CA ASN A 289 -5.97 16.94 13.71
C ASN A 289 -6.28 15.64 12.97
N GLU A 290 -6.62 15.71 11.68
CA GLU A 290 -7.01 14.53 10.89
C GLU A 290 -5.80 13.83 10.26
N GLY A 291 -5.89 12.50 10.13
CA GLY A 291 -4.88 11.69 9.45
C GLY A 291 -5.07 11.65 7.93
N ARG A 292 -4.07 11.11 7.22
CA ARG A 292 -4.23 10.79 5.79
C ARG A 292 -5.16 9.61 5.60
N ILE A 293 -5.85 9.54 4.46
CA ILE A 293 -6.62 8.37 4.05
C ILE A 293 -6.20 7.94 2.65
N CYS A 294 -6.10 6.63 2.43
CA CYS A 294 -6.05 6.03 1.12
C CYS A 294 -7.20 5.02 1.00
N LEU A 295 -7.95 5.09 -0.10
CA LEU A 295 -8.93 4.08 -0.50
C LEU A 295 -8.36 3.30 -1.68
N ASP A 296 -8.29 1.97 -1.54
CA ASP A 296 -8.07 1.04 -2.64
C ASP A 296 -9.35 0.22 -2.86
N CYS A 297 -9.83 0.22 -4.10
CA CYS A 297 -11.08 -0.40 -4.49
C CYS A 297 -10.96 -1.82 -5.08
N GLY A 298 -9.81 -2.49 -4.94
CA GLY A 298 -9.61 -3.86 -5.42
C GLY A 298 -8.69 -4.68 -4.52
N PHE A 299 -9.12 -4.96 -3.29
CA PHE A 299 -8.26 -5.62 -2.29
C PHE A 299 -7.83 -7.04 -2.64
N THR A 300 -8.45 -7.71 -3.63
CA THR A 300 -8.01 -9.02 -4.14
C THR A 300 -6.52 -9.07 -4.49
N LYS A 301 -5.88 -7.93 -4.81
CA LYS A 301 -4.42 -7.83 -5.00
C LYS A 301 -3.62 -8.24 -3.75
N LEU A 302 -4.17 -8.11 -2.54
CA LEU A 302 -3.49 -8.45 -1.28
C LEU A 302 -3.17 -9.94 -1.14
N TYR A 303 -3.97 -10.83 -1.73
CA TYR A 303 -3.83 -12.27 -1.48
C TYR A 303 -3.87 -13.16 -2.74
N ILE A 304 -4.41 -12.67 -3.86
CA ILE A 304 -4.42 -13.45 -5.11
C ILE A 304 -3.11 -13.22 -5.89
N ASN A 305 -2.69 -11.96 -6.00
CA ASN A 305 -1.64 -11.51 -6.91
C ASN A 305 -0.65 -10.56 -6.20
N TRP A 306 -0.26 -10.89 -4.97
CA TRP A 306 0.68 -10.08 -4.18
C TRP A 306 2.01 -9.81 -4.91
N ASP A 307 2.53 -10.84 -5.58
CA ASP A 307 3.78 -10.77 -6.34
C ASP A 307 3.59 -10.24 -7.78
N SER A 308 2.38 -9.78 -8.12
CA SER A 308 2.07 -9.14 -9.41
C SER A 308 2.49 -7.67 -9.41
N ALA A 309 2.60 -7.12 -10.62
CA ALA A 309 3.03 -5.76 -10.96
C ALA A 309 2.88 -4.76 -9.80
N GLY A 310 4.00 -4.44 -9.13
CA GLY A 310 4.11 -3.35 -8.17
C GLY A 310 3.30 -3.47 -6.88
N THR A 311 2.50 -4.52 -6.67
CA THR A 311 1.53 -4.59 -5.56
C THR A 311 2.22 -4.53 -4.20
N ALA A 312 3.25 -5.36 -3.96
CA ALA A 312 3.98 -5.33 -2.69
C ALA A 312 4.56 -3.94 -2.37
N ARG A 313 5.20 -3.30 -3.35
CA ARG A 313 5.76 -1.95 -3.21
C ARG A 313 4.67 -0.91 -2.96
N TYR A 314 3.56 -0.96 -3.68
CA TYR A 314 2.44 -0.04 -3.52
C TYR A 314 1.91 -0.07 -2.08
N ILE A 315 1.66 -1.27 -1.56
CA ILE A 315 1.11 -1.47 -0.21
C ILE A 315 2.03 -0.90 0.88
N VAL A 316 3.34 -1.13 0.74
CA VAL A 316 4.35 -0.58 1.65
C VAL A 316 4.42 0.94 1.53
N ASN A 317 4.46 1.47 0.30
CA ASN A 317 4.53 2.90 0.05
C ASN A 317 3.33 3.65 0.64
N VAL A 318 2.12 3.14 0.47
CA VAL A 318 0.92 3.74 1.07
C VAL A 318 1.07 3.83 2.58
N SER A 319 1.57 2.78 3.23
CA SER A 319 1.73 2.78 4.69
C SER A 319 2.77 3.77 5.19
N CYS A 320 3.89 3.89 4.48
CA CYS A 320 4.90 4.91 4.75
C CYS A 320 4.31 6.33 4.58
N TRP A 321 3.57 6.57 3.50
CA TRP A 321 2.94 7.86 3.20
C TRP A 321 1.87 8.24 4.22
N LEU A 322 1.03 7.29 4.63
CA LEU A 322 -0.05 7.50 5.60
C LEU A 322 0.46 8.01 6.94
N LEU A 323 1.66 7.62 7.37
CA LEU A 323 2.22 8.05 8.64
C LEU A 323 2.43 9.57 8.72
N ARG A 324 2.60 10.23 7.56
CA ARG A 324 2.91 11.66 7.45
C ARG A 324 4.12 12.03 8.29
N ILE A 325 5.20 11.28 8.08
CA ILE A 325 6.41 11.31 8.90
C ILE A 325 7.04 12.70 8.97
N GLU A 326 6.89 13.49 7.91
CA GLU A 326 7.31 14.88 7.83
C GLU A 326 6.73 15.80 8.91
N ASN A 327 5.57 15.45 9.49
CA ASN A 327 4.90 16.21 10.54
C ASN A 327 5.13 15.63 11.95
N ARG A 328 5.93 14.57 12.09
CA ARG A 328 6.17 13.88 13.37
C ARG A 328 7.47 14.33 14.06
N PHE A 329 8.27 15.15 13.38
CA PHE A 329 9.59 15.60 13.84
C PHE A 329 9.72 17.11 14.06
N THR A 330 8.59 17.81 14.03
CA THR A 330 8.48 19.24 14.33
C THR A 330 8.05 19.43 15.77
#